data_AF-A0A0C2XA42-F1
#
_entry.id   AF-A0A0C2XA42-F1
#
_cell.length_a   1.000
_cell.length_b   1.000
_cell.length_c   1.000
_cell.angle_alpha   90.00
_cell.angle_beta   90.00
_cell.angle_gamma   90.00
#
_symmetry.space_group_name_H-M   'P 1'
#
loop_
_entity.id
_entity.type
_entity.pdbx_description
1 polymer ?
#
loop_
_entity_poly.entity_id
_entity_poly.type
_entity_poly.pdbx_seq_one_letter_code
_entity_poly.pdbx_strand_id
1 'polypeptide(L)'
;MDNIAALAEKPYRAVGAFVTNLTDCDVLFRAGIPVWLVRLAKLAGSVRVDSLVQLQDPREHLCLDDAVRQFPVSFNGSPTDPRKYKVFQEYSRHFLSFGNPFDAGPTSETSVATGSKSLSNLGRSEPGPNVRGSEPPVRSKVNRKQAPYHKPTPGQSDRNKFAEPTSPLMPPAIPTWRSALSHVNSDPGKVVYPITPGDAGYAFPDPGLFVAVTTEEKQTMYFANWLKYREALIYRLAFPSSATTVPNKLWRPLLNLPLNHNPVAPPRLSDKTSLSQKKNDIVYTLLETCFAADDDLTFNPAQMLDIFWQGQPVLSTSVPPVDVAQEILWELYELNFRFEFLALDRRAHIPVGQVDGTSREQLVLACFPGRRSLAVAPINSAREGFGAADWRDRRSSIVAMRMVMKTWRGFTGDQCHLTKGVEELSYTEFCDVKWAVAHFYTQSFFDHFGRAAIVPHTLPVI
;
A
#
# COMPACT_ATOMS: atom_id res chain seq x y z
N MET A 1 -42.96 -37.41 37.10
CA MET A 1 -42.92 -37.16 35.66
C MET A 1 -41.49 -37.34 35.24
N ASP A 2 -41.23 -38.47 34.61
CA ASP A 2 -40.00 -38.83 33.95
C ASP A 2 -39.70 -37.82 32.83
N ASN A 3 -38.64 -37.05 32.99
CA ASN A 3 -37.90 -36.41 31.89
C ASN A 3 -36.66 -35.72 32.47
N ILE A 4 -35.68 -36.53 32.89
CA ILE A 4 -34.29 -36.07 32.87
C ILE A 4 -33.96 -35.99 31.38
N ALA A 5 -33.91 -34.76 30.87
CA ALA A 5 -33.63 -34.49 29.46
C ALA A 5 -32.35 -35.24 29.04
N ALA A 6 -32.51 -36.06 28.01
CA ALA A 6 -31.42 -36.69 27.29
C ALA A 6 -30.34 -35.65 26.96
N LEU A 7 -29.06 -36.04 27.08
CA LEU A 7 -27.95 -35.29 26.51
C LEU A 7 -28.33 -34.90 25.07
N ALA A 8 -28.27 -33.60 24.77
CA ALA A 8 -28.78 -33.05 23.52
C ALA A 8 -28.10 -33.70 22.30
N GLU A 9 -28.79 -34.62 21.64
CA GLU A 9 -28.33 -35.30 20.41
C GLU A 9 -28.33 -34.38 19.18
N LYS A 10 -28.81 -33.13 19.30
CA LYS A 10 -28.73 -32.11 18.24
C LYS A 10 -28.33 -30.75 18.81
N PRO A 11 -27.36 -30.04 18.20
CA PRO A 11 -27.04 -28.67 18.59
C PRO A 11 -28.27 -27.78 18.37
N TYR A 12 -28.67 -27.05 19.41
CA TYR A 12 -29.67 -26.00 19.27
C TYR A 12 -29.18 -24.96 18.27
N ARG A 13 -30.08 -24.42 17.42
CA ARG A 13 -29.76 -23.41 16.40
C ARG A 13 -29.28 -22.06 16.99
N ALA A 14 -29.41 -21.87 18.30
CA ALA A 14 -28.93 -20.70 19.02
C ALA A 14 -28.32 -21.12 20.36
N VAL A 15 -27.20 -20.48 20.72
CA VAL A 15 -26.65 -20.53 22.08
C VAL A 15 -27.55 -19.65 22.95
N GLY A 16 -28.04 -20.17 24.07
CA GLY A 16 -28.89 -19.41 24.99
C GLY A 16 -28.13 -18.26 25.69
N ALA A 17 -28.84 -17.46 26.50
CA ALA A 17 -28.25 -16.28 27.14
C ALA A 17 -28.47 -16.21 28.65
N PHE A 18 -27.47 -15.70 29.37
CA PHE A 18 -27.61 -15.29 30.77
C PHE A 18 -28.01 -13.82 30.84
N VAL A 19 -29.10 -13.52 31.54
CA VAL A 19 -29.63 -12.16 31.69
C VAL A 19 -29.85 -11.81 33.16
N THR A 20 -29.79 -10.54 33.50
CA THR A 20 -30.01 -10.06 34.88
C THR A 20 -31.31 -9.26 35.04
N ASN A 21 -31.89 -8.77 33.94
CA ASN A 21 -33.17 -8.08 33.94
C ASN A 21 -34.32 -9.01 33.51
N LEU A 22 -35.54 -8.68 33.93
CA LEU A 22 -36.73 -9.49 33.60
C LEU A 22 -37.24 -9.23 32.18
N THR A 23 -37.02 -8.03 31.64
CA THR A 23 -37.50 -7.64 30.31
C THR A 23 -36.83 -8.46 29.21
N ASP A 24 -35.50 -8.55 29.23
CA ASP A 24 -34.72 -9.32 28.25
C ASP A 24 -35.01 -10.82 28.41
N CYS A 25 -35.22 -11.27 29.65
CA CYS A 25 -35.62 -12.64 29.93
C CYS A 25 -36.95 -13.01 29.24
N ASP A 26 -37.98 -12.18 29.38
CA ASP A 26 -39.29 -12.40 28.77
C ASP A 26 -39.21 -12.35 27.24
N VAL A 27 -38.45 -11.40 26.67
CA VAL A 27 -38.25 -11.29 25.22
C VAL A 27 -37.58 -12.54 24.66
N LEU A 28 -36.49 -13.00 25.27
CA LEU A 28 -35.74 -14.18 24.81
C LEU A 28 -36.55 -15.47 24.97
N PHE A 29 -37.28 -15.60 26.08
CA PHE A 29 -38.17 -16.73 26.32
C PHE A 29 -39.26 -16.80 25.25
N ARG A 30 -39.92 -15.69 24.92
CA ARG A 30 -40.94 -15.63 23.85
C ARG A 30 -40.37 -15.92 22.47
N ALA A 31 -39.11 -15.59 22.24
CA ALA A 31 -38.40 -15.91 21.01
C ALA A 31 -38.01 -17.40 20.89
N GLY A 32 -38.31 -18.23 21.91
CA GLY A 32 -37.93 -19.64 21.94
C GLY A 32 -36.44 -19.87 22.14
N ILE A 33 -35.71 -18.87 22.66
CA ILE A 33 -34.28 -18.94 22.93
C ILE A 33 -34.09 -19.37 24.39
N PRO A 34 -33.24 -20.38 24.68
CA PRO A 34 -32.91 -20.73 26.07
C PRO A 34 -32.35 -19.52 26.82
N VAL A 35 -32.91 -19.21 27.98
CA VAL A 35 -32.51 -18.03 28.77
C VAL A 35 -32.39 -18.39 30.25
N TRP A 36 -31.34 -17.90 30.89
CA TRP A 36 -31.05 -18.11 32.31
C TRP A 36 -31.03 -16.76 33.02
N LEU A 37 -32.05 -16.52 33.85
CA LEU A 37 -32.13 -15.30 34.65
C LEU A 37 -31.24 -15.42 35.89
N VAL A 38 -30.17 -14.63 35.94
CA VAL A 38 -29.25 -14.53 37.07
C VAL A 38 -29.79 -13.55 38.10
N ARG A 39 -30.05 -14.03 39.32
CA ARG A 39 -30.58 -13.22 40.43
C ARG A 39 -29.66 -13.30 41.64
N LEU A 40 -29.70 -12.25 42.46
CA LEU A 40 -28.98 -12.21 43.74
C LEU A 40 -29.53 -13.28 44.69
N ALA A 41 -28.64 -14.05 45.31
CA ALA A 41 -28.99 -15.16 46.21
C ALA A 41 -29.92 -14.74 47.37
N LYS A 42 -29.82 -13.50 47.86
CA LYS A 42 -30.72 -12.97 48.91
C LYS A 42 -32.20 -12.95 48.52
N LEU A 43 -32.50 -13.00 47.22
CA LEU A 43 -33.87 -13.04 46.70
C LEU A 43 -34.41 -14.48 46.60
N ALA A 44 -33.61 -15.50 46.90
CA ALA A 44 -34.01 -16.90 46.77
C ALA A 44 -35.29 -17.22 47.57
N GLY A 45 -35.45 -16.64 48.76
CA GLY A 45 -36.66 -16.81 49.58
C GLY A 45 -37.93 -16.18 48.99
N SER A 46 -37.79 -15.33 47.97
CA SER A 46 -38.91 -14.70 47.24
C SER A 46 -39.20 -15.34 45.88
N VAL A 47 -38.43 -16.36 45.48
CA VAL A 47 -38.56 -17.03 44.20
C VAL A 47 -39.16 -18.40 44.42
N ARG A 48 -40.25 -18.70 43.69
CA ARG A 48 -40.79 -20.05 43.63
C ARG A 48 -39.81 -20.94 42.85
N VAL A 49 -39.28 -21.96 43.50
CA VAL A 49 -38.37 -22.93 42.91
C VAL A 49 -39.14 -24.21 42.63
N ASP A 50 -39.44 -24.48 41.36
CA ASP A 50 -40.16 -25.71 40.97
C ASP A 50 -39.23 -26.94 40.91
N SER A 51 -37.94 -26.74 40.68
CA SER A 51 -36.93 -27.81 40.67
C SER A 51 -35.54 -27.26 41.00
N LEU A 52 -34.76 -28.01 41.78
CA LEU A 52 -33.33 -27.77 41.96
C LEU A 52 -32.55 -28.71 41.04
N VAL A 53 -31.64 -28.13 40.25
CA VAL A 53 -30.74 -28.88 39.38
C VAL A 53 -29.37 -28.92 40.02
N GLN A 54 -28.75 -30.10 40.03
CA GLN A 54 -27.36 -30.24 40.44
C GLN A 54 -26.46 -29.63 39.38
N LEU A 55 -25.65 -28.64 39.77
CA LEU A 55 -24.66 -28.06 38.88
C LEU A 55 -23.57 -29.09 38.61
N GLN A 56 -23.33 -29.39 37.35
CA GLN A 56 -22.17 -30.16 36.91
C GLN A 56 -20.95 -29.23 36.86
N ASP A 57 -19.78 -29.74 37.25
CA ASP A 57 -18.55 -28.96 37.11
C ASP A 57 -18.25 -28.83 35.61
N PRO A 58 -18.19 -27.61 35.05
CA PRO A 58 -17.91 -27.42 33.63
C PRO A 58 -16.57 -28.03 33.21
N ARG A 59 -15.61 -28.22 34.14
CA ARG A 59 -14.32 -28.87 33.85
C ARG A 59 -14.46 -30.35 33.46
N GLU A 60 -15.54 -31.01 33.85
CA GLU A 60 -15.77 -32.43 33.56
C GLU A 60 -16.27 -32.66 32.12
N HIS A 61 -16.79 -31.61 31.47
CA HIS A 61 -17.50 -31.73 30.18
C HIS A 61 -17.12 -30.66 29.15
N LEU A 62 -16.40 -29.61 29.54
CA LEU A 62 -15.95 -28.54 28.66
C LEU A 62 -14.43 -28.41 28.74
N CYS A 63 -13.80 -28.19 27.59
CA CYS A 63 -12.41 -27.75 27.56
C CYS A 63 -12.37 -26.29 28.02
N LEU A 64 -11.80 -26.05 29.20
CA LEU A 64 -11.61 -24.71 29.77
C LEU A 64 -10.16 -24.22 29.63
N ASP A 65 -9.33 -24.95 28.90
CA ASP A 65 -7.97 -24.51 28.60
C ASP A 65 -8.00 -23.19 27.83
N ASP A 66 -7.00 -22.35 28.08
CA ASP A 66 -6.84 -21.12 27.30
C ASP A 66 -6.74 -21.50 25.82
N ALA A 67 -7.68 -20.97 25.02
CA ALA A 67 -7.62 -21.14 23.58
C ALA A 67 -6.26 -20.66 23.08
N VAL A 68 -5.60 -21.47 22.25
CA VAL A 68 -4.37 -21.05 21.57
C VAL A 68 -4.70 -19.82 20.74
N ARG A 69 -4.19 -18.68 21.20
CA ARG A 69 -4.44 -17.40 20.55
C ARG A 69 -3.54 -17.28 19.33
N GLN A 70 -4.14 -17.33 18.15
CA GLN A 70 -3.45 -16.99 16.89
C GLN A 70 -3.08 -15.50 16.83
N PHE A 71 -3.77 -14.64 17.60
CA PHE A 71 -3.57 -13.19 17.57
C PHE A 71 -3.29 -12.63 18.97
N PRO A 72 -2.47 -11.57 19.08
CA PRO A 72 -2.19 -10.91 20.34
C PRO A 72 -3.45 -10.26 20.92
N VAL A 73 -3.57 -10.27 22.26
CA VAL A 73 -4.69 -9.64 22.98
C VAL A 73 -4.66 -8.14 22.76
N SER A 74 -5.69 -7.61 22.09
CA SER A 74 -5.81 -6.18 21.81
C SER A 74 -6.14 -5.36 23.05
N PHE A 75 -7.05 -5.86 23.89
CA PHE A 75 -7.48 -5.20 25.12
C PHE A 75 -7.68 -6.25 26.23
N ASN A 76 -7.10 -5.99 27.40
CA ASN A 76 -7.34 -6.78 28.61
C ASN A 76 -7.89 -5.86 29.71
N GLY A 77 -9.17 -6.02 30.05
CA GLY A 77 -9.84 -5.17 31.02
C GLY A 77 -11.35 -5.41 31.08
N SER A 78 -12.03 -4.63 31.92
CA SER A 78 -13.49 -4.76 32.12
C SER A 78 -14.26 -4.55 30.80
N PRO A 79 -15.30 -5.36 30.52
CA PRO A 79 -16.22 -5.12 29.41
C PRO A 79 -16.93 -3.77 29.47
N THR A 80 -16.98 -3.11 30.63
CA THR A 80 -17.57 -1.77 30.80
C THR A 80 -16.58 -0.63 30.65
N ASP A 81 -15.28 -0.91 30.46
CA ASP A 81 -14.26 0.12 30.34
C ASP A 81 -14.37 0.84 28.99
N PRO A 82 -14.64 2.16 28.95
CA PRO A 82 -14.77 2.91 27.69
C PRO A 82 -13.46 2.97 26.89
N ARG A 83 -12.30 2.76 27.52
CA ARG A 83 -10.99 2.74 26.84
C ARG A 83 -10.89 1.62 25.82
N LYS A 84 -11.66 0.54 25.98
CA LYS A 84 -11.67 -0.59 25.03
C LYS A 84 -11.99 -0.15 23.61
N TYR A 85 -12.86 0.86 23.42
CA TYR A 85 -13.23 1.34 22.08
C TYR A 85 -12.06 2.02 21.37
N LYS A 86 -11.28 2.83 22.11
CA LYS A 86 -10.06 3.45 21.59
C LYS A 86 -9.01 2.39 21.26
N VAL A 87 -8.82 1.41 22.15
CA VAL A 87 -7.88 0.30 21.93
C VAL A 87 -8.29 -0.58 20.75
N PHE A 88 -9.57 -0.86 20.55
CA PHE A 88 -10.07 -1.58 19.36
C PHE A 88 -9.83 -0.78 18.08
N GLN A 89 -10.04 0.54 18.13
CA GLN A 89 -9.76 1.42 17.00
C GLN A 89 -8.26 1.47 16.68
N GLU A 90 -7.39 1.53 17.70
CA GLU A 90 -5.94 1.55 17.53
C GLU A 90 -5.41 0.20 17.08
N TYR A 91 -5.91 -0.90 17.63
CA TYR A 91 -5.52 -2.27 17.27
C TYR A 91 -5.96 -2.61 15.86
N SER A 92 -7.21 -2.33 15.47
CA SER A 92 -7.66 -2.54 14.08
C SER A 92 -6.85 -1.74 13.07
N ARG A 93 -6.31 -0.58 13.48
CA ARG A 93 -5.42 0.24 12.66
C ARG A 93 -3.97 -0.24 12.66
N HIS A 94 -3.44 -0.73 13.79
CA HIS A 94 -2.09 -1.30 13.87
C HIS A 94 -1.99 -2.67 13.21
N PHE A 95 -3.02 -3.50 13.32
CA PHE A 95 -3.10 -4.78 12.61
C PHE A 95 -3.14 -4.58 11.08
N LEU A 96 -3.49 -3.37 10.63
CA LEU A 96 -3.50 -2.94 9.24
C LEU A 96 -2.50 -1.79 8.99
N SER A 97 -1.52 -1.55 9.88
CA SER A 97 -0.59 -0.44 9.68
C SER A 97 0.42 -0.83 8.60
N PHE A 98 0.57 0.04 7.60
CA PHE A 98 1.55 -0.16 6.55
C PHE A 98 2.85 0.56 6.92
N GLY A 99 3.98 -0.13 6.77
CA GLY A 99 5.28 0.52 6.86
C GLY A 99 5.42 1.60 5.81
N ASN A 100 6.15 2.68 6.11
CA ASN A 100 6.50 3.66 5.09
C ASN A 100 7.63 3.09 4.24
N PRO A 101 7.44 2.83 2.93
CA PRO A 101 8.47 2.26 2.09
C PRO A 101 9.71 3.15 1.91
N PHE A 102 9.61 4.42 2.28
CA PHE A 102 10.66 5.42 2.17
C PHE A 102 11.42 5.64 3.49
N ASP A 103 11.04 4.98 4.59
CA ASP A 103 11.82 5.02 5.82
C ASP A 103 13.04 4.11 5.64
N ALA A 104 14.18 4.72 5.30
CA ALA A 104 15.47 4.03 5.40
C ALA A 104 15.78 3.81 6.88
N GLY A 105 15.30 2.71 7.46
CA GLY A 105 15.84 2.21 8.73
C GLY A 105 17.34 1.95 8.58
N PRO A 106 18.14 2.05 9.66
CA PRO A 106 19.54 1.67 9.61
C PRO A 106 19.61 0.19 9.23
N THR A 107 20.02 -0.09 7.99
CA THR A 107 20.47 -1.43 7.61
C THR A 107 21.57 -1.78 8.60
N SER A 108 21.32 -2.76 9.48
CA SER A 108 22.38 -3.43 10.19
C SER A 108 23.39 -3.87 9.14
N GLU A 109 24.56 -3.24 9.17
CA GLU A 109 25.73 -3.63 8.40
C GLU A 109 26.08 -5.06 8.78
N THR A 110 25.47 -6.02 8.08
CA THR A 110 26.03 -7.36 8.02
C THR A 110 27.03 -7.34 6.89
N SER A 111 28.27 -7.03 7.26
CA SER A 111 29.45 -7.10 6.42
C SER A 111 29.50 -8.42 5.67
N VAL A 112 29.13 -8.42 4.40
CA VAL A 112 29.59 -9.43 3.44
C VAL A 112 30.15 -8.70 2.24
N ALA A 113 31.48 -8.76 2.15
CA ALA A 113 32.28 -8.13 1.12
C ALA A 113 31.87 -8.61 -0.29
N THR A 114 31.46 -7.63 -1.08
CA THR A 114 31.89 -7.34 -2.45
C THR A 114 32.24 -8.51 -3.38
N GLY A 115 31.32 -8.81 -4.28
CA GLY A 115 31.54 -9.60 -5.49
C GLY A 115 30.71 -9.09 -6.68
N SER A 116 30.67 -7.78 -6.89
CA SER A 116 29.91 -7.15 -7.99
C SER A 116 30.52 -7.50 -9.35
N LYS A 117 29.89 -8.42 -10.10
CA LYS A 117 30.05 -8.49 -11.56
C LYS A 117 28.77 -8.05 -12.24
N SER A 118 28.87 -6.88 -12.86
CA SER A 118 27.86 -6.25 -13.72
C SER A 118 27.30 -7.20 -14.77
N LEU A 119 25.98 -7.33 -14.81
CA LEU A 119 25.25 -8.00 -15.88
C LEU A 119 24.96 -6.96 -16.98
N SER A 120 25.80 -6.96 -18.03
CA SER A 120 25.48 -6.31 -19.29
C SER A 120 25.92 -7.20 -20.45
N ASN A 121 25.02 -7.36 -21.43
CA ASN A 121 25.18 -7.86 -22.80
C ASN A 121 24.65 -9.28 -23.09
N LEU A 122 23.40 -9.30 -23.59
CA LEU A 122 22.91 -10.18 -24.65
C LEU A 122 22.83 -9.27 -25.90
N GLY A 123 23.36 -9.53 -27.09
CA GLY A 123 24.24 -10.55 -27.65
C GLY A 123 24.55 -10.15 -29.10
N ARG A 124 25.58 -10.76 -29.73
CA ARG A 124 25.67 -11.02 -31.18
C ARG A 124 26.88 -11.92 -31.47
N SER A 125 26.62 -13.10 -32.02
CA SER A 125 27.58 -13.99 -32.71
C SER A 125 27.94 -13.34 -34.07
N GLU A 126 29.14 -13.41 -34.68
CA GLU A 126 30.18 -14.44 -34.84
C GLU A 126 31.56 -13.78 -35.21
N PRO A 127 32.51 -14.42 -35.95
CA PRO A 127 33.69 -15.16 -35.48
C PRO A 127 35.04 -14.42 -35.69
N GLY A 128 36.12 -14.93 -35.09
CA GLY A 128 37.45 -14.29 -34.99
C GLY A 128 38.37 -14.35 -36.24
N PRO A 129 39.71 -14.40 -36.06
CA PRO A 129 40.58 -13.21 -35.96
C PRO A 129 41.78 -13.23 -36.95
N ASN A 130 42.40 -12.06 -37.19
CA ASN A 130 43.80 -11.84 -37.64
C ASN A 130 44.00 -10.33 -37.95
N VAL A 131 45.13 -9.62 -37.89
CA VAL A 131 46.53 -9.79 -37.45
C VAL A 131 47.15 -8.37 -37.58
N ARG A 132 47.90 -7.94 -36.56
CA ARG A 132 49.17 -7.14 -36.60
C ARG A 132 49.22 -5.79 -37.35
N GLY A 133 49.71 -4.76 -36.64
CA GLY A 133 50.73 -3.84 -37.20
C GLY A 133 50.65 -2.35 -36.85
N SER A 134 51.66 -1.89 -36.09
CA SER A 134 52.35 -0.58 -36.13
C SER A 134 51.70 0.70 -35.55
N GLU A 135 52.35 1.22 -34.49
CA GLU A 135 52.34 2.60 -33.96
C GLU A 135 53.34 3.54 -34.73
N PRO A 136 53.64 4.79 -34.29
CA PRO A 136 52.83 6.03 -34.15
C PRO A 136 53.54 7.25 -34.84
N PRO A 137 53.14 8.53 -34.62
CA PRO A 137 53.82 9.28 -33.55
C PRO A 137 52.99 10.37 -32.79
N VAL A 138 53.21 10.35 -31.47
CA VAL A 138 53.38 11.43 -30.47
C VAL A 138 52.88 12.87 -30.76
N ARG A 139 51.96 13.36 -29.91
CA ARG A 139 52.00 14.75 -29.41
C ARG A 139 51.34 14.93 -28.02
N SER A 140 52.19 15.30 -27.05
CA SER A 140 51.98 16.06 -25.80
C SER A 140 50.65 15.91 -25.02
N LYS A 141 50.71 15.23 -23.86
CA LYS A 141 49.65 15.21 -22.84
C LYS A 141 49.67 16.49 -22.00
N VAL A 142 48.65 17.32 -22.13
CA VAL A 142 48.27 18.31 -21.09
C VAL A 142 47.17 17.66 -20.24
N ASN A 143 47.47 17.47 -18.96
CA ASN A 143 46.55 16.95 -17.95
C ASN A 143 45.41 17.96 -17.71
N ARG A 144 44.22 17.70 -18.25
CA ARG A 144 42.98 18.40 -17.86
C ARG A 144 42.03 17.37 -17.26
N LYS A 145 41.79 17.49 -15.95
CA LYS A 145 40.78 16.73 -15.20
C LYS A 145 39.44 16.86 -15.91
N GLN A 146 38.96 15.79 -16.55
CA GLN A 146 37.64 15.76 -17.19
C GLN A 146 36.60 15.32 -16.15
N ALA A 147 35.62 16.20 -15.92
CA ALA A 147 34.37 15.86 -15.28
C ALA A 147 33.65 14.76 -16.09
N PRO A 148 32.89 13.85 -15.45
CA PRO A 148 32.22 12.77 -16.14
C PRO A 148 31.14 13.32 -17.08
N TYR A 149 31.42 13.28 -18.37
CA TYR A 149 30.51 13.65 -19.44
C TYR A 149 29.56 12.46 -19.71
N HIS A 150 28.30 12.58 -19.31
CA HIS A 150 27.25 11.66 -19.74
C HIS A 150 27.09 11.79 -21.26
N LYS A 151 27.55 10.79 -22.03
CA LYS A 151 27.13 10.65 -23.43
C LYS A 151 25.76 9.96 -23.44
N PRO A 152 24.70 10.60 -23.97
CA PRO A 152 23.42 9.94 -24.13
C PRO A 152 23.55 8.79 -25.14
N THR A 153 23.06 7.62 -24.76
CA THR A 153 22.95 6.47 -25.66
C THR A 153 21.79 6.74 -26.63
N PRO A 154 21.99 6.68 -27.96
CA PRO A 154 20.92 6.96 -28.91
C PRO A 154 19.88 5.83 -28.88
N GLY A 155 18.61 6.17 -28.58
CA GLY A 155 17.48 5.25 -28.69
C GLY A 155 16.49 5.21 -27.52
N GLN A 156 16.81 5.81 -26.37
CA GLN A 156 15.83 6.08 -25.32
C GLN A 156 15.49 7.57 -25.35
N SER A 157 14.31 7.90 -25.89
CA SER A 157 13.70 9.20 -25.63
C SER A 157 13.60 9.34 -24.12
N ASP A 158 14.37 10.27 -23.55
CA ASP A 158 14.32 10.58 -22.13
C ASP A 158 12.96 11.25 -21.87
N ARG A 159 11.97 10.41 -21.57
CA ARG A 159 10.59 10.85 -21.36
C ARG A 159 10.60 11.82 -20.18
N ASN A 160 10.10 13.04 -20.42
CA ASN A 160 9.94 14.03 -19.36
C ASN A 160 9.01 13.48 -18.28
N LYS A 161 9.56 13.16 -17.10
CA LYS A 161 8.81 12.62 -15.95
C LYS A 161 7.93 13.67 -15.27
N PHE A 162 8.12 14.96 -15.57
CA PHE A 162 7.27 16.05 -15.12
C PHE A 162 6.09 16.32 -16.07
N ALA A 163 5.92 15.45 -17.07
CA ALA A 163 4.78 15.44 -17.98
C ALA A 163 4.08 14.07 -17.97
N GLU A 164 2.75 14.09 -17.84
CA GLU A 164 1.94 12.87 -17.90
C GLU A 164 2.01 12.24 -19.30
N PRO A 165 2.05 10.89 -19.41
CA PRO A 165 2.02 10.24 -20.70
C PRO A 165 0.64 10.38 -21.34
N THR A 166 0.64 10.49 -22.66
CA THR A 166 -0.58 10.40 -23.45
C THR A 166 -0.79 8.94 -23.88
N SER A 167 -1.82 8.29 -23.35
CA SER A 167 -2.26 6.96 -23.81
C SER A 167 -3.75 6.76 -23.48
N PRO A 168 -4.54 6.12 -24.36
CA PRO A 168 -5.94 5.79 -24.06
C PRO A 168 -6.12 4.90 -22.84
N LEU A 169 -5.13 4.04 -22.55
CA LEU A 169 -5.16 3.14 -21.39
C LEU A 169 -4.96 3.89 -20.08
N MET A 170 -4.41 5.10 -20.12
CA MET A 170 -4.16 5.88 -18.91
C MET A 170 -5.46 6.48 -18.40
N PRO A 171 -5.72 6.41 -17.09
CA PRO A 171 -6.77 7.22 -16.51
C PRO A 171 -6.45 8.72 -16.74
N PRO A 172 -7.46 9.61 -16.75
CA PRO A 172 -7.22 11.04 -16.84
C PRO A 172 -6.61 11.60 -15.55
N ALA A 173 -5.43 12.23 -15.67
CA ALA A 173 -4.86 13.03 -14.58
C ALA A 173 -5.76 14.22 -14.23
N ILE A 174 -5.86 14.56 -12.94
CA ILE A 174 -6.64 15.72 -12.52
C ILE A 174 -5.93 17.01 -13.00
N PRO A 175 -6.60 17.92 -13.73
CA PRO A 175 -5.94 19.01 -14.45
C PRO A 175 -5.04 19.90 -13.59
N THR A 176 -5.50 20.27 -12.38
CA THR A 176 -4.74 21.11 -11.46
C THR A 176 -3.43 20.44 -11.03
N TRP A 177 -3.45 19.13 -10.81
CA TRP A 177 -2.28 18.37 -10.38
C TRP A 177 -1.31 18.12 -11.53
N ARG A 178 -1.81 17.80 -12.72
CA ARG A 178 -1.00 17.72 -13.94
C ARG A 178 -0.26 19.03 -14.20
N SER A 179 -0.97 20.15 -14.09
CA SER A 179 -0.39 21.47 -14.29
C SER A 179 0.62 21.81 -13.19
N ALA A 180 0.32 21.52 -11.92
CA ALA A 180 1.28 21.70 -10.83
C ALA A 180 2.57 20.87 -11.04
N LEU A 181 2.46 19.64 -11.56
CA LEU A 181 3.61 18.79 -11.85
C LEU A 181 4.50 19.38 -12.95
N SER A 182 3.90 19.94 -14.01
CA SER A 182 4.66 20.55 -15.11
C SER A 182 5.36 21.85 -14.74
N HIS A 183 4.96 22.50 -13.64
CA HIS A 183 5.56 23.74 -13.14
C HIS A 183 6.68 23.50 -12.11
N VAL A 184 6.96 22.24 -11.78
CA VAL A 184 8.06 21.92 -10.86
C VAL A 184 9.38 22.45 -11.42
N ASN A 185 10.07 23.24 -10.61
CA ASN A 185 11.44 23.61 -10.87
C ASN A 185 12.34 22.41 -10.58
N SER A 186 12.79 21.74 -11.65
CA SER A 186 13.61 20.53 -11.59
C SER A 186 15.12 20.81 -11.52
N ASP A 187 15.54 21.99 -11.06
CA ASP A 187 16.94 22.32 -10.82
C ASP A 187 17.50 21.42 -9.69
N PRO A 188 18.55 20.61 -9.92
CA PRO A 188 19.17 19.80 -8.88
C PRO A 188 19.61 20.59 -7.63
N GLY A 189 19.88 21.89 -7.76
CA GLY A 189 20.21 22.77 -6.63
C GLY A 189 19.05 23.03 -5.66
N LYS A 190 17.80 22.67 -6.03
CA LYS A 190 16.62 22.74 -5.17
C LYS A 190 16.49 21.55 -4.23
N VAL A 191 17.22 20.47 -4.48
CA VAL A 191 17.18 19.28 -3.62
C VAL A 191 17.78 19.63 -2.25
N VAL A 192 16.95 19.58 -1.21
CA VAL A 192 17.27 20.04 0.15
C VAL A 192 17.91 18.93 1.00
N TYR A 193 17.73 17.66 0.62
CA TYR A 193 18.22 16.50 1.36
C TYR A 193 19.10 15.58 0.50
N PRO A 194 20.09 14.89 1.09
CA PRO A 194 20.83 13.85 0.38
C PRO A 194 19.88 12.79 -0.16
N ILE A 195 19.93 12.55 -1.48
CA ILE A 195 19.14 11.52 -2.15
C ILE A 195 19.75 10.16 -1.84
N THR A 196 18.96 9.28 -1.24
CA THR A 196 19.31 7.88 -1.00
C THR A 196 18.90 7.03 -2.20
N PRO A 197 19.48 5.83 -2.40
CA PRO A 197 19.08 4.94 -3.48
C PRO A 197 17.58 4.56 -3.47
N GLY A 198 16.93 4.59 -2.30
CA GLY A 198 15.49 4.33 -2.15
C GLY A 198 14.61 5.47 -2.65
N ASP A 199 15.07 6.72 -2.58
CA ASP A 199 14.27 7.89 -2.97
C ASP A 199 13.85 7.87 -4.46
N ALA A 200 14.65 7.21 -5.30
CA ALA A 200 14.35 7.02 -6.72
C ALA A 200 13.38 5.86 -7.02
N GLY A 201 13.00 5.08 -6.00
CA GLY A 201 12.09 3.94 -6.13
C GLY A 201 10.62 4.31 -5.85
N TYR A 202 9.77 3.29 -5.98
CA TYR A 202 8.31 3.40 -5.84
C TYR A 202 7.77 2.28 -4.95
N ALA A 203 6.68 2.54 -4.23
CA ALA A 203 6.00 1.54 -3.40
C ALA A 203 5.37 0.43 -4.26
N PHE A 204 4.81 0.83 -5.39
CA PHE A 204 4.24 -0.04 -6.43
C PHE A 204 4.82 0.34 -7.80
N PRO A 205 4.67 -0.49 -8.85
CA PRO A 205 5.14 -0.12 -10.17
C PRO A 205 4.63 1.26 -10.63
N ASP A 206 5.53 2.06 -11.20
CA ASP A 206 5.16 3.31 -11.86
C ASP A 206 4.17 3.00 -13.02
N PRO A 207 2.95 3.58 -13.01
CA PRO A 207 1.96 3.38 -14.07
C PRO A 207 2.50 3.68 -15.49
N GLY A 208 3.45 4.61 -15.58
CA GLY A 208 4.13 4.95 -16.82
C GLY A 208 4.88 3.78 -17.45
N LEU A 209 5.24 2.74 -16.68
CA LEU A 209 5.88 1.53 -17.19
C LEU A 209 4.95 0.72 -18.10
N PHE A 210 3.65 0.69 -17.84
CA PHE A 210 2.68 -0.12 -18.59
C PHE A 210 2.42 0.45 -19.98
N VAL A 211 2.49 1.77 -20.11
CA VAL A 211 2.22 2.48 -21.38
C VAL A 211 3.48 2.87 -22.15
N ALA A 212 4.66 2.83 -21.51
CA ALA A 212 5.93 3.04 -22.20
C ALA A 212 6.39 1.82 -23.02
N VAL A 213 5.79 0.65 -22.78
CA VAL A 213 6.09 -0.57 -23.52
C VAL A 213 5.43 -0.51 -24.91
N THR A 214 6.20 -0.79 -25.95
CA THR A 214 5.77 -0.63 -27.35
C THR A 214 5.13 -1.87 -27.96
N THR A 215 5.33 -3.05 -27.37
CA THR A 215 4.81 -4.32 -27.89
C THR A 215 3.63 -4.77 -27.05
N GLU A 216 2.52 -5.12 -27.71
CA GLU A 216 1.27 -5.56 -27.06
C GLU A 216 1.48 -6.78 -26.17
N GLU A 217 2.36 -7.71 -26.56
CA GLU A 217 2.65 -8.93 -25.79
C GLU A 217 3.27 -8.60 -24.44
N LYS A 218 4.20 -7.64 -24.40
CA LYS A 218 4.81 -7.20 -23.14
C LYS A 218 3.84 -6.35 -22.32
N GLN A 219 3.01 -5.52 -22.95
CA GLN A 219 2.00 -4.72 -22.25
C GLN A 219 0.97 -5.64 -21.57
N THR A 220 0.51 -6.66 -22.27
CA THR A 220 -0.30 -7.77 -21.74
C THR A 220 0.38 -8.40 -20.52
N MET A 221 1.65 -8.76 -20.66
CA MET A 221 2.41 -9.40 -19.59
C MET A 221 2.57 -8.49 -18.35
N TYR A 222 2.69 -7.17 -18.54
CA TYR A 222 2.77 -6.22 -17.42
C TYR A 222 1.47 -6.18 -16.63
N PHE A 223 0.32 -6.07 -17.30
CA PHE A 223 -0.99 -6.12 -16.63
C PHE A 223 -1.22 -7.45 -15.94
N ALA A 224 -0.98 -8.56 -16.64
CA ALA A 224 -1.18 -9.90 -16.09
C ALA A 224 -0.28 -10.18 -14.87
N ASN A 225 1.02 -9.84 -14.93
CA ASN A 225 1.91 -10.03 -13.78
C ASN A 225 1.58 -9.08 -12.63
N TRP A 226 1.17 -7.83 -12.89
CA TRP A 226 0.72 -6.94 -11.82
C TRP A 226 -0.45 -7.58 -11.06
N LEU A 227 -1.50 -8.01 -11.77
CA LEU A 227 -2.67 -8.62 -11.16
C LEU A 227 -2.33 -9.92 -10.43
N LYS A 228 -1.47 -10.76 -11.03
CA LYS A 228 -0.97 -12.01 -10.43
C LYS A 228 -0.27 -11.80 -9.08
N TYR A 229 0.51 -10.72 -8.94
CA TYR A 229 1.25 -10.43 -7.71
C TYR A 229 0.62 -9.33 -6.84
N ARG A 230 -0.52 -8.76 -7.25
CA ARG A 230 -1.13 -7.58 -6.65
C ARG A 230 -1.30 -7.70 -5.14
N GLU A 231 -2.00 -8.75 -4.68
CA GLU A 231 -2.25 -8.96 -3.25
C GLU A 231 -0.97 -9.12 -2.44
N ALA A 232 -0.01 -9.90 -2.96
CA ALA A 232 1.28 -10.12 -2.30
C ALA A 232 2.10 -8.82 -2.21
N LEU A 233 2.06 -7.99 -3.25
CA LEU A 233 2.78 -6.70 -3.30
C LEU A 233 2.13 -5.65 -2.39
N ILE A 234 0.81 -5.67 -2.22
CA ILE A 234 0.09 -4.85 -1.23
C ILE A 234 0.42 -5.34 0.18
N TYR A 235 0.35 -6.65 0.42
CA TYR A 235 0.65 -7.29 1.70
C TYR A 235 2.09 -7.04 2.15
N ARG A 236 3.05 -6.98 1.22
CA ARG A 236 4.45 -6.62 1.49
C ARG A 236 4.60 -5.33 2.28
N LEU A 237 3.73 -4.33 2.05
CA LEU A 237 3.79 -3.06 2.75
C LEU A 237 3.24 -3.13 4.19
N ALA A 238 2.51 -4.19 4.55
CA ALA A 238 2.02 -4.39 5.93
C ALA A 238 3.15 -4.72 6.92
N PHE A 239 4.34 -5.08 6.43
CA PHE A 239 5.50 -5.41 7.25
C PHE A 239 6.54 -4.28 7.20
N PRO A 240 6.81 -3.59 8.32
CA PRO A 240 7.78 -2.49 8.35
C PRO A 240 9.18 -2.86 7.85
N SER A 241 9.64 -4.08 8.08
CA SER A 241 10.94 -4.60 7.60
C SER A 241 11.02 -4.77 6.08
N SER A 242 9.87 -4.74 5.41
CA SER A 242 9.65 -5.15 4.01
C SER A 242 9.14 -4.03 3.14
N ALA A 243 8.47 -3.07 3.77
CA ALA A 243 8.08 -1.82 3.21
C ALA A 243 9.34 -1.06 2.82
N THR A 244 9.77 -1.29 1.58
CA THR A 244 10.87 -0.58 0.93
C THR A 244 10.42 -0.15 -0.47
N THR A 245 10.94 0.99 -0.91
CA THR A 245 10.80 1.41 -2.31
C THR A 245 11.56 0.49 -3.24
N VAL A 246 10.94 0.17 -4.37
CA VAL A 246 11.52 -0.68 -5.40
C VAL A 246 11.82 0.18 -6.63
N PRO A 247 13.07 0.16 -7.15
CA PRO A 247 13.41 0.90 -8.35
C PRO A 247 12.83 0.25 -9.61
N ASN A 248 12.54 1.05 -10.64
CA ASN A 248 12.01 0.55 -11.92
C ASN A 248 12.89 -0.53 -12.60
N LYS A 249 14.18 -0.61 -12.25
CA LYS A 249 15.08 -1.69 -12.71
C LYS A 249 14.71 -3.08 -12.18
N LEU A 250 13.97 -3.15 -11.06
CA LEU A 250 13.45 -4.40 -10.47
C LEU A 250 11.98 -4.61 -10.84
N TRP A 251 11.18 -3.55 -10.94
CA TRP A 251 9.79 -3.66 -11.41
C TRP A 251 9.69 -4.21 -12.84
N ARG A 252 10.50 -3.71 -13.78
CA ARG A 252 10.43 -4.14 -15.18
C ARG A 252 10.68 -5.64 -15.36
N PRO A 253 11.72 -6.25 -14.75
CA PRO A 253 11.90 -7.70 -14.79
C PRO A 253 10.73 -8.49 -14.19
N LEU A 254 10.16 -8.06 -13.05
CA LEU A 254 9.00 -8.72 -12.43
C LEU A 254 7.79 -8.71 -13.36
N LEU A 255 7.45 -7.54 -13.91
CA LEU A 255 6.31 -7.36 -14.81
C LEU A 255 6.49 -8.10 -16.14
N ASN A 256 7.72 -8.46 -16.50
CA ASN A 256 8.05 -9.17 -17.73
C ASN A 256 8.36 -10.66 -17.50
N LEU A 257 7.98 -11.22 -16.35
CA LEU A 257 8.13 -12.65 -16.08
C LEU A 257 7.15 -13.47 -16.94
N PRO A 258 7.56 -14.64 -17.45
CA PRO A 258 6.61 -15.55 -18.08
C PRO A 258 5.49 -15.92 -17.10
N LEU A 259 4.24 -15.91 -17.55
CA LEU A 259 3.08 -16.15 -16.67
C LEU A 259 3.07 -17.54 -16.05
N ASN A 260 3.63 -18.53 -16.75
CA ASN A 260 3.84 -19.89 -16.24
C ASN A 260 5.02 -20.01 -15.27
N HIS A 261 5.74 -18.93 -14.97
CA HIS A 261 6.76 -18.93 -13.95
C HIS A 261 6.10 -18.96 -12.58
N ASN A 262 6.33 -20.05 -11.86
CA ASN A 262 5.95 -20.22 -10.47
C ASN A 262 7.23 -20.33 -9.63
N PRO A 263 7.34 -19.62 -8.49
CA PRO A 263 8.53 -19.70 -7.64
C PRO A 263 8.67 -21.11 -7.08
N VAL A 264 9.81 -21.77 -7.34
CA VAL A 264 9.97 -23.21 -7.05
C VAL A 264 10.66 -23.49 -5.71
N ALA A 265 11.48 -22.56 -5.19
CA ALA A 265 12.13 -22.61 -3.87
C ALA A 265 12.95 -21.32 -3.62
N PRO A 266 13.35 -21.01 -2.37
CA PRO A 266 14.28 -19.93 -2.07
C PRO A 266 15.59 -20.06 -2.84
N PRO A 267 16.30 -18.95 -3.12
CA PRO A 267 17.55 -18.99 -3.86
C PRO A 267 18.61 -19.86 -3.19
N ARG A 268 19.21 -20.80 -3.95
CA ARG A 268 20.40 -21.55 -3.50
C ARG A 268 21.65 -20.79 -3.90
N LEU A 269 22.59 -20.64 -2.96
CA LEU A 269 23.95 -20.15 -3.23
C LEU A 269 24.65 -21.13 -4.16
N SER A 270 24.64 -20.83 -5.47
CA SER A 270 25.38 -21.60 -6.47
C SER A 270 26.05 -20.65 -7.46
N ASP A 271 27.29 -20.98 -7.86
CA ASP A 271 28.13 -20.14 -8.72
C ASP A 271 27.63 -20.01 -10.17
N LYS A 272 26.57 -20.75 -10.55
CA LYS A 272 25.94 -20.72 -11.87
C LYS A 272 24.45 -20.42 -11.74
N THR A 273 24.10 -19.13 -11.75
CA THR A 273 22.70 -18.70 -11.77
C THR A 273 22.05 -18.96 -13.12
N SER A 274 21.19 -19.98 -13.19
CA SER A 274 20.35 -20.25 -14.36
C SER A 274 19.38 -19.08 -14.61
N LEU A 275 18.84 -18.98 -15.84
CA LEU A 275 17.78 -17.99 -16.15
C LEU A 275 16.54 -18.17 -15.26
N SER A 276 16.22 -19.41 -14.88
CA SER A 276 15.12 -19.70 -13.95
C SER A 276 15.43 -19.19 -12.55
N GLN A 277 16.68 -19.38 -12.10
CA GLN A 277 17.14 -18.88 -10.81
C GLN A 277 17.04 -17.35 -10.74
N LYS A 278 17.51 -16.63 -11.76
CA LYS A 278 17.41 -15.17 -11.81
C LYS A 278 15.97 -14.65 -11.74
N LYS A 279 15.01 -15.39 -12.32
CA LYS A 279 13.58 -15.06 -12.26
C LYS A 279 13.02 -15.26 -10.85
N ASN A 280 13.37 -16.39 -10.21
CA ASN A 280 13.05 -16.62 -8.80
C ASN A 280 13.65 -15.53 -7.91
N ASP A 281 14.92 -15.17 -8.13
CA ASP A 281 15.62 -14.15 -7.35
C ASP A 281 14.89 -12.81 -7.38
N ILE A 282 14.30 -12.42 -8.52
CA ILE A 282 13.48 -11.19 -8.62
C ILE A 282 12.24 -11.27 -7.72
N VAL A 283 11.51 -12.39 -7.77
CA VAL A 283 10.28 -12.58 -6.98
C VAL A 283 10.62 -12.61 -5.49
N TYR A 284 11.63 -13.39 -5.10
CA TYR A 284 12.08 -13.46 -3.71
C TYR A 284 12.63 -12.12 -3.23
N THR A 285 13.46 -11.41 -4.00
CA THR A 285 13.94 -10.07 -3.60
C THR A 285 12.79 -9.11 -3.27
N LEU A 286 11.64 -9.26 -3.92
CA LEU A 286 10.48 -8.39 -3.71
C LEU A 286 9.51 -8.91 -2.64
N LEU A 287 9.43 -10.22 -2.42
CA LEU A 287 8.43 -10.85 -1.55
C LEU A 287 9.03 -11.67 -0.42
N GLU A 288 10.35 -11.64 -0.22
CA GLU A 288 11.12 -12.44 0.76
C GLU A 288 10.46 -12.47 2.13
N THR A 289 10.04 -11.31 2.59
CA THR A 289 9.47 -11.13 3.91
C THR A 289 8.01 -11.55 4.01
N CYS A 290 7.26 -11.55 2.90
CA CYS A 290 5.95 -12.17 2.85
C CYS A 290 6.07 -13.69 3.09
N PHE A 291 7.13 -14.30 2.57
CA PHE A 291 7.42 -15.72 2.81
C PHE A 291 7.97 -16.01 4.20
N ALA A 292 8.72 -15.07 4.80
CA ALA A 292 9.27 -15.25 6.14
C ALA A 292 8.24 -15.00 7.26
N ALA A 293 7.12 -14.33 6.96
CA ALA A 293 6.10 -14.00 7.95
C ALA A 293 5.18 -15.17 8.31
N ASP A 294 5.03 -16.15 7.42
CA ASP A 294 4.19 -17.32 7.62
C ASP A 294 4.78 -18.48 6.80
N ASP A 295 5.26 -19.53 7.48
CA ASP A 295 5.84 -20.71 6.85
C ASP A 295 4.83 -21.46 5.95
N ASP A 296 3.52 -21.19 6.10
CA ASP A 296 2.43 -21.76 5.30
C ASP A 296 2.05 -20.90 4.07
N LEU A 297 2.58 -19.67 3.93
CA LEU A 297 2.35 -18.82 2.74
C LEU A 297 3.12 -19.37 1.54
N THR A 298 2.47 -20.27 0.81
CA THR A 298 2.99 -20.84 -0.44
C THR A 298 2.31 -20.23 -1.67
N PHE A 299 3.07 -20.01 -2.74
CA PHE A 299 2.48 -19.67 -4.03
C PHE A 299 1.71 -20.89 -4.56
N ASN A 300 0.38 -20.80 -4.65
CA ASN A 300 -0.43 -21.85 -5.25
C ASN A 300 -0.41 -21.73 -6.78
N PRO A 301 0.35 -22.58 -7.49
CA PRO A 301 0.50 -22.48 -8.94
C PRO A 301 -0.81 -22.75 -9.70
N ALA A 302 -1.78 -23.43 -9.09
CA ALA A 302 -3.06 -23.74 -9.72
C ALA A 302 -4.03 -22.54 -9.72
N GLN A 303 -3.92 -21.62 -8.76
CA GLN A 303 -4.73 -20.39 -8.70
C GLN A 303 -4.10 -19.22 -9.48
N MET A 304 -2.82 -19.30 -9.83
CA MET A 304 -2.07 -18.21 -10.47
C MET A 304 -2.37 -18.02 -11.97
N LEU A 305 -3.14 -18.90 -12.59
CA LEU A 305 -3.53 -18.80 -14.00
C LEU A 305 -4.84 -18.02 -14.18
N ASP A 306 -5.71 -18.02 -13.18
CA ASP A 306 -6.98 -17.30 -13.21
C ASP A 306 -6.77 -15.89 -12.64
N ILE A 307 -6.59 -14.92 -13.53
CA ILE A 307 -6.35 -13.53 -13.19
C ILE A 307 -7.69 -12.80 -13.14
N PHE A 308 -7.99 -12.14 -12.02
CA PHE A 308 -9.23 -11.41 -11.83
C PHE A 308 -8.99 -9.93 -11.56
N TRP A 309 -9.94 -9.12 -12.01
CA TRP A 309 -10.07 -7.71 -11.64
C TRP A 309 -11.52 -7.43 -11.25
N GLN A 310 -11.76 -6.92 -10.04
CA GLN A 310 -13.11 -6.67 -9.50
C GLN A 310 -14.04 -7.90 -9.60
N GLY A 311 -13.49 -9.10 -9.40
CA GLY A 311 -14.21 -10.38 -9.51
C GLY A 311 -14.52 -10.82 -10.95
N GLN A 312 -14.06 -10.09 -11.98
CA GLN A 312 -14.19 -10.47 -13.38
C GLN A 312 -12.88 -11.06 -13.91
N PRO A 313 -12.91 -12.13 -14.71
CA PRO A 313 -11.71 -12.71 -15.29
C PRO A 313 -11.09 -11.76 -16.32
N VAL A 314 -9.77 -11.60 -16.26
CA VAL A 314 -8.97 -10.82 -17.22
C VAL A 314 -8.13 -11.79 -18.03
N LEU A 315 -8.23 -11.69 -19.36
CA LEU A 315 -7.44 -12.55 -20.25
C LEU A 315 -5.96 -12.22 -20.12
N SER A 316 -5.16 -13.26 -19.88
CA SER A 316 -3.70 -13.13 -19.76
C SER A 316 -2.99 -13.13 -21.12
N THR A 317 -3.76 -13.17 -22.22
CA THR A 317 -3.28 -13.31 -23.61
C THR A 317 -3.41 -12.03 -24.43
N SER A 318 -4.10 -11.02 -23.92
CA SER A 318 -4.30 -9.73 -24.59
C SER A 318 -4.27 -8.60 -23.57
N VAL A 319 -4.04 -7.38 -24.05
CA VAL A 319 -4.16 -6.19 -23.20
C VAL A 319 -5.61 -6.10 -22.70
N PRO A 320 -5.85 -5.74 -21.42
CA PRO A 320 -7.21 -5.57 -20.91
C PRO A 320 -7.99 -4.52 -21.72
N PRO A 321 -9.33 -4.60 -21.73
CA PRO A 321 -10.19 -3.53 -22.21
C PRO A 321 -9.79 -2.16 -21.63
N VAL A 322 -10.02 -1.08 -22.38
CA VAL A 322 -9.51 0.27 -22.03
C VAL A 322 -10.00 0.73 -20.66
N ASP A 323 -11.27 0.49 -20.35
CA ASP A 323 -11.89 0.76 -19.05
C ASP A 323 -11.21 -0.02 -17.91
N VAL A 324 -10.99 -1.32 -18.09
CA VAL A 324 -10.29 -2.17 -17.12
C VAL A 324 -8.83 -1.74 -16.93
N ALA A 325 -8.14 -1.40 -18.02
CA ALA A 325 -6.77 -0.90 -17.96
C ALA A 325 -6.68 0.43 -17.21
N GLN A 326 -7.63 1.35 -17.43
CA GLN A 326 -7.73 2.62 -16.73
C GLN A 326 -7.99 2.42 -15.23
N GLU A 327 -8.85 1.47 -14.85
CA GLU A 327 -9.12 1.11 -13.46
C GLU A 327 -7.87 0.58 -12.76
N ILE A 328 -7.16 -0.36 -13.38
CA ILE A 328 -5.91 -0.94 -12.84
C ILE A 328 -4.84 0.14 -12.66
N LEU A 329 -4.65 0.98 -13.68
CA LEU A 329 -3.64 2.04 -13.62
C LEU A 329 -4.06 3.15 -12.63
N TRP A 330 -5.35 3.45 -12.51
CA TRP A 330 -5.85 4.40 -11.52
C TRP A 330 -5.50 3.93 -10.09
N GLU A 331 -5.69 2.65 -9.80
CA GLU A 331 -5.31 2.10 -8.50
C GLU A 331 -3.81 2.26 -8.24
N LEU A 332 -2.95 1.96 -9.21
CA LEU A 332 -1.51 2.14 -9.08
C LEU A 332 -1.12 3.62 -8.84
N TYR A 333 -1.81 4.55 -9.50
CA TYR A 333 -1.65 5.99 -9.25
C TYR A 333 -2.05 6.35 -7.82
N GLU A 334 -3.23 5.92 -7.39
CA GLU A 334 -3.80 6.22 -6.08
C GLU A 334 -2.95 5.64 -4.95
N LEU A 335 -2.52 4.38 -5.07
CA LEU A 335 -1.66 3.72 -4.09
C LEU A 335 -0.30 4.40 -4.00
N ASN A 336 0.39 4.63 -5.11
CA ASN A 336 1.67 5.32 -5.07
C ASN A 336 1.54 6.75 -4.52
N PHE A 337 0.52 7.50 -4.92
CA PHE A 337 0.28 8.86 -4.41
C PHE A 337 0.08 8.88 -2.89
N ARG A 338 -0.71 7.94 -2.33
CA ARG A 338 -0.91 7.81 -0.88
C ARG A 338 0.38 7.56 -0.11
N PHE A 339 1.21 6.62 -0.57
CA PHE A 339 2.48 6.30 0.07
C PHE A 339 3.52 7.40 -0.12
N GLU A 340 3.59 8.04 -1.28
CA GLU A 340 4.46 9.19 -1.53
C GLU A 340 4.10 10.39 -0.65
N PHE A 341 2.80 10.64 -0.47
CA PHE A 341 2.35 11.72 0.40
C PHE A 341 2.66 11.45 1.88
N LEU A 342 2.48 10.22 2.36
CA LEU A 342 2.92 9.82 3.72
C LEU A 342 4.44 9.97 3.88
N ALA A 343 5.22 9.55 2.89
CA ALA A 343 6.67 9.62 2.94
C ALA A 343 7.18 11.06 2.99
N LEU A 344 6.60 11.92 2.14
CA LEU A 344 6.90 13.34 2.15
C LEU A 344 6.49 13.98 3.48
N ASP A 345 5.33 13.59 4.03
CA ASP A 345 4.90 14.05 5.34
C ASP A 345 5.93 13.78 6.43
N ARG A 346 6.41 12.55 6.52
CA ARG A 346 7.42 12.14 7.52
C ARG A 346 8.74 12.90 7.38
N ARG A 347 9.14 13.25 6.15
CA ARG A 347 10.43 13.91 5.87
C ARG A 347 10.36 15.44 6.00
N ALA A 348 9.24 16.04 5.61
CA ALA A 348 9.08 17.50 5.56
C ALA A 348 8.49 18.09 6.85
N HIS A 349 7.79 17.28 7.67
CA HIS A 349 7.17 17.72 8.91
C HIS A 349 8.18 18.26 9.92
N ILE A 350 7.89 19.46 10.43
CA ILE A 350 8.60 20.06 11.56
C ILE A 350 7.77 19.79 12.81
N PRO A 351 8.29 19.08 13.82
CA PRO A 351 7.59 18.88 15.10
C PRO A 351 7.35 20.22 15.78
N VAL A 352 6.12 20.72 15.74
CA VAL A 352 5.68 21.90 16.50
C VAL A 352 5.08 21.38 17.80
N GLY A 353 5.42 22.00 18.94
CA GLY A 353 5.19 21.51 20.31
C GLY A 353 3.74 21.32 20.78
N GLN A 354 2.86 20.72 19.98
CA GLN A 354 1.57 20.20 20.41
C GLN A 354 1.50 18.70 20.12
N VAL A 355 1.41 17.93 21.21
CA VAL A 355 1.00 16.52 21.18
C VAL A 355 -0.51 16.50 21.02
N ASP A 356 -0.99 16.83 19.82
CA ASP A 356 -2.36 16.48 19.46
C ASP A 356 -2.39 14.94 19.39
N GLY A 357 -3.37 14.31 20.05
CA GLY A 357 -3.41 12.84 20.18
C GLY A 357 -3.66 12.09 18.86
N THR A 358 -3.79 12.83 17.75
CA THR A 358 -4.02 12.33 16.39
C THR A 358 -2.67 12.01 15.74
N SER A 359 -2.46 10.76 15.34
CA SER A 359 -1.22 10.40 14.65
C SER A 359 -1.12 11.10 13.29
N ARG A 360 0.10 11.41 12.84
CA ARG A 360 0.32 12.00 11.49
C ARG A 360 -0.33 11.19 10.38
N GLU A 361 -0.27 9.87 10.50
CA GLU A 361 -0.93 8.94 9.57
C GLU A 361 -2.44 9.14 9.53
N GLN A 362 -3.11 9.45 10.64
CA GLN A 362 -4.55 9.75 10.63
C GLN A 362 -4.87 11.06 9.89
N LEU A 363 -4.00 12.07 9.97
CA LEU A 363 -4.16 13.30 9.20
C LEU A 363 -3.98 13.04 7.70
N VAL A 364 -3.01 12.20 7.33
CA VAL A 364 -2.80 11.75 5.95
C VAL A 364 -4.03 10.96 5.45
N LEU A 365 -4.50 9.99 6.22
CA LEU A 365 -5.70 9.20 5.89
C LEU A 365 -6.97 10.05 5.72
N ALA A 366 -7.08 11.18 6.44
CA ALA A 366 -8.21 12.08 6.31
C ALA A 366 -8.29 12.77 4.93
N CYS A 367 -7.20 12.78 4.16
CA CYS A 367 -7.16 13.34 2.81
C CYS A 367 -7.88 12.45 1.78
N PHE A 368 -8.01 11.16 2.07
CA PHE A 368 -8.50 10.17 1.12
C PHE A 368 -9.91 9.67 1.50
N PRO A 369 -10.73 9.31 0.50
CA PRO A 369 -11.99 8.61 0.74
C PRO A 369 -11.82 7.35 1.59
N GLY A 370 -12.82 7.02 2.40
CA GLY A 370 -12.83 5.84 3.26
C GLY A 370 -12.01 5.92 4.56
N ARG A 371 -10.91 6.69 4.62
CA ARG A 371 -10.11 6.97 5.84
C ARG A 371 -9.63 5.75 6.66
N ARG A 372 -9.55 4.58 6.01
CA ARG A 372 -9.31 3.28 6.67
C ARG A 372 -7.88 2.78 6.48
N SER A 373 -7.34 2.86 5.27
CA SER A 373 -6.03 2.28 4.91
C SER A 373 -5.39 3.03 3.74
N LEU A 374 -4.05 3.16 3.77
CA LEU A 374 -3.28 3.70 2.64
C LEU A 374 -3.12 2.71 1.50
N ALA A 375 -3.17 1.40 1.78
CA ALA A 375 -2.97 0.35 0.79
C ALA A 375 -4.27 -0.18 0.17
N VAL A 376 -5.41 0.42 0.49
CA VAL A 376 -6.73 0.06 -0.07
C VAL A 376 -7.30 1.24 -0.83
N ALA A 377 -7.30 1.15 -2.16
CA ALA A 377 -7.85 2.14 -3.08
C ALA A 377 -9.07 1.55 -3.80
N PRO A 378 -10.28 1.60 -3.21
CA PRO A 378 -11.44 0.94 -3.80
C PRO A 378 -11.94 1.74 -5.03
N ILE A 379 -12.23 1.05 -6.13
CA ILE A 379 -12.52 1.69 -7.44
C ILE A 379 -13.73 2.62 -7.40
N ASN A 380 -14.73 2.31 -6.57
CA ASN A 380 -15.88 3.18 -6.35
C ASN A 380 -15.49 4.58 -5.82
N SER A 381 -14.33 4.70 -5.16
CA SER A 381 -13.81 6.00 -4.67
C SER A 381 -13.03 6.80 -5.71
N ALA A 382 -12.84 6.31 -6.94
CA ALA A 382 -12.05 6.98 -7.98
C ALA A 382 -12.60 8.34 -8.43
N ARG A 383 -13.87 8.59 -8.15
CA ARG A 383 -14.58 9.84 -8.43
C ARG A 383 -15.01 10.54 -7.14
N GLU A 384 -14.35 10.22 -6.03
CA GLU A 384 -14.51 10.88 -4.73
C GLU A 384 -13.23 11.65 -4.38
N GLY A 385 -13.28 12.46 -3.32
CA GLY A 385 -12.12 13.22 -2.85
C GLY A 385 -11.57 14.09 -3.97
N PHE A 386 -10.26 13.99 -4.28
CA PHE A 386 -9.61 14.79 -5.33
C PHE A 386 -10.23 14.60 -6.72
N GLY A 387 -10.71 13.40 -7.03
CA GLY A 387 -11.28 13.02 -8.32
C GLY A 387 -12.75 13.38 -8.51
N ALA A 388 -13.40 13.99 -7.51
CA ALA A 388 -14.82 14.30 -7.60
C ALA A 388 -15.14 15.38 -8.65
N ALA A 389 -16.30 15.21 -9.29
CA ALA A 389 -16.79 16.11 -10.34
C ALA A 389 -17.16 17.49 -9.76
N ASP A 390 -17.92 17.52 -8.67
CA ASP A 390 -18.21 18.77 -7.95
C ASP A 390 -16.97 19.20 -7.13
N TRP A 391 -16.65 20.49 -7.18
CA TRP A 391 -15.62 21.08 -6.33
C TRP A 391 -15.98 21.02 -4.84
N ARG A 392 -17.27 21.01 -4.50
CA ARG A 392 -17.75 20.87 -3.12
C ARG A 392 -17.39 19.52 -2.50
N ASP A 393 -17.30 18.47 -3.30
CA ASP A 393 -16.90 17.14 -2.82
C ASP A 393 -15.37 17.01 -2.73
N ARG A 394 -14.63 17.85 -3.46
CA ARG A 394 -13.15 17.92 -3.41
C ARG A 394 -12.62 18.68 -2.20
N ARG A 395 -13.38 19.65 -1.67
CA ARG A 395 -12.89 20.61 -0.66
C ARG A 395 -12.37 19.94 0.62
N SER A 396 -13.02 18.86 1.09
CA SER A 396 -12.60 18.17 2.31
C SER A 396 -11.20 17.55 2.16
N SER A 397 -10.93 16.90 1.02
CA SER A 397 -9.62 16.31 0.72
C SER A 397 -8.54 17.37 0.58
N ILE A 398 -8.83 18.46 -0.14
CA ILE A 398 -7.88 19.57 -0.33
C ILE A 398 -7.54 20.27 0.99
N VAL A 399 -8.55 20.55 1.83
CA VAL A 399 -8.30 21.19 3.13
C VAL A 399 -7.60 20.24 4.10
N ALA A 400 -7.95 18.94 4.11
CA ALA A 400 -7.23 17.96 4.92
C ALA A 400 -5.75 17.88 4.52
N MET A 401 -5.47 17.84 3.21
CA MET A 401 -4.10 17.82 2.69
C MET A 401 -3.34 19.10 3.06
N ARG A 402 -3.98 20.27 2.97
CA ARG A 402 -3.41 21.51 3.49
C ARG A 402 -3.07 21.41 4.98
N MET A 403 -3.96 20.85 5.81
CA MET A 403 -3.71 20.74 7.26
C MET A 403 -2.50 19.88 7.59
N VAL A 404 -2.24 18.82 6.83
CA VAL A 404 -1.01 18.04 6.90
C VAL A 404 0.20 18.92 6.57
N MET A 405 0.16 19.59 5.42
CA MET A 405 1.26 20.36 4.85
C MET A 405 1.60 21.66 5.59
N LYS A 406 0.66 22.23 6.37
CA LYS A 406 0.90 23.43 7.20
C LYS A 406 2.05 23.30 8.19
N THR A 407 2.41 22.07 8.53
CA THR A 407 3.52 21.77 9.46
C THR A 407 4.83 21.46 8.73
N TRP A 408 4.84 21.51 7.40
CA TRP A 408 6.02 21.20 6.61
C TRP A 408 6.94 22.40 6.50
N ARG A 409 8.24 22.13 6.37
CA ARG A 409 9.23 23.14 6.08
C ARG A 409 8.90 23.85 4.76
N GLY A 410 8.93 25.18 4.77
CA GLY A 410 8.70 25.99 3.57
C GLY A 410 7.23 26.28 3.26
N PHE A 411 6.28 25.69 4.00
CA PHE A 411 4.87 26.04 3.87
C PHE A 411 4.65 27.43 4.49
N THR A 412 4.47 28.46 3.68
CA THR A 412 4.23 29.82 4.18
C THR A 412 2.73 30.08 4.33
N GLY A 413 2.34 30.84 5.37
CA GLY A 413 0.92 31.17 5.64
C GLY A 413 0.23 31.81 4.43
N ASP A 414 0.97 32.63 3.69
CA ASP A 414 0.52 33.34 2.49
C ASP A 414 0.09 32.42 1.35
N GLN A 415 0.64 31.20 1.26
CA GLN A 415 0.32 30.28 0.17
C GLN A 415 -1.12 29.76 0.25
N CYS A 416 -1.77 29.79 1.43
CA CYS A 416 -3.15 29.33 1.62
C CYS A 416 -3.75 29.90 2.92
N HIS A 417 -3.94 31.20 3.06
CA HIS A 417 -4.66 31.75 4.23
C HIS A 417 -6.15 31.40 4.15
N LEU A 418 -6.56 30.38 4.92
CA LEU A 418 -7.96 30.04 5.16
C LEU A 418 -8.32 30.39 6.59
N THR A 419 -9.19 31.40 6.75
CA THR A 419 -9.81 31.78 8.03
C THR A 419 -11.21 31.22 8.20
N LYS A 420 -11.85 30.79 7.11
CA LYS A 420 -13.20 30.25 7.06
C LYS A 420 -13.23 28.73 7.24
N GLY A 421 -14.38 28.21 7.69
CA GLY A 421 -14.63 26.77 7.73
C GLY A 421 -14.63 26.15 6.34
N VAL A 422 -14.40 24.83 6.24
CA VAL A 422 -14.41 24.07 4.97
C VAL A 422 -15.71 24.28 4.20
N GLU A 423 -16.83 24.37 4.91
CA GLU A 423 -18.17 24.52 4.35
C GLU A 423 -18.44 25.90 3.75
N GLU A 424 -17.69 26.92 4.19
CA GLU A 424 -17.90 28.33 3.87
C GLU A 424 -17.01 28.83 2.72
N LEU A 425 -16.19 27.95 2.15
CA LEU A 425 -15.29 28.29 1.04
C LEU A 425 -16.06 28.63 -0.22
N SER A 426 -15.75 29.78 -0.82
CA SER A 426 -16.19 30.09 -2.18
C SER A 426 -15.44 29.27 -3.22
N TYR A 427 -15.98 29.17 -4.44
CA TYR A 427 -15.33 28.46 -5.54
C TYR A 427 -13.96 29.04 -5.91
N THR A 428 -13.81 30.37 -5.87
CA THR A 428 -12.55 31.07 -6.17
C THR A 428 -11.50 30.76 -5.12
N GLU A 429 -11.83 30.90 -3.83
CA GLU A 429 -10.92 30.55 -2.72
C GLU A 429 -10.52 29.07 -2.79
N PHE A 430 -11.46 28.18 -3.12
CA PHE A 430 -11.15 26.77 -3.32
C PHE A 430 -10.15 26.56 -4.46
N CYS A 431 -10.30 27.27 -5.59
CA CYS A 431 -9.38 27.14 -6.72
C CYS A 431 -7.96 27.59 -6.35
N ASP A 432 -7.82 28.68 -5.63
CA ASP A 432 -6.53 29.21 -5.17
C ASP A 432 -5.85 28.23 -4.22
N VAL A 433 -6.57 27.74 -3.21
CA VAL A 433 -6.05 26.76 -2.24
C VAL A 433 -5.68 25.45 -2.94
N LYS A 434 -6.54 24.95 -3.83
CA LYS A 434 -6.28 23.72 -4.59
C LYS A 434 -5.01 23.84 -5.43
N TRP A 435 -4.81 24.96 -6.10
CA TRP A 435 -3.59 25.21 -6.88
C TRP A 435 -2.36 25.25 -5.97
N ALA A 436 -2.40 26.05 -4.91
CA ALA A 436 -1.27 26.20 -4.00
C ALA A 436 -0.89 24.88 -3.31
N VAL A 437 -1.87 24.08 -2.89
CA VAL A 437 -1.64 22.73 -2.32
C VAL A 437 -0.99 21.81 -3.36
N ALA A 438 -1.54 21.72 -4.57
CA ALA A 438 -0.99 20.85 -5.60
C ALA A 438 0.44 21.26 -5.98
N HIS A 439 0.67 22.56 -6.19
CA HIS A 439 1.98 23.12 -6.54
C HIS A 439 3.01 22.94 -5.43
N PHE A 440 2.62 23.20 -4.17
CA PHE A 440 3.54 22.99 -3.05
C PHE A 440 3.88 21.52 -2.86
N TYR A 441 2.92 20.60 -3.03
CA TYR A 441 3.18 19.15 -2.97
C TYR A 441 4.17 18.71 -4.03
N THR A 442 3.93 19.03 -5.32
CA THR A 442 4.78 18.56 -6.42
C THR A 442 6.20 19.10 -6.32
N GLN A 443 6.35 20.39 -5.96
CA GLN A 443 7.66 20.98 -5.73
C GLN A 443 8.35 20.37 -4.50
N SER A 444 7.64 20.27 -3.37
CA SER A 444 8.22 19.71 -2.14
C SER A 444 8.67 18.27 -2.34
N PHE A 445 7.93 17.47 -3.10
CA PHE A 445 8.34 16.10 -3.39
C PHE A 445 9.66 16.06 -4.16
N PHE A 446 9.82 16.90 -5.19
CA PHE A 446 11.09 17.01 -5.91
C PHE A 446 12.22 17.48 -5.00
N ASP A 447 11.99 18.50 -4.19
CA ASP A 447 12.98 19.06 -3.27
C ASP A 447 13.50 18.03 -2.26
N HIS A 448 12.69 17.02 -1.90
CA HIS A 448 13.05 16.00 -0.92
C HIS A 448 13.54 14.68 -1.54
N PHE A 449 12.99 14.27 -2.69
CA PHE A 449 13.25 12.96 -3.30
C PHE A 449 13.98 13.03 -4.65
N GLY A 450 14.16 14.23 -5.22
CA GLY A 450 14.92 14.44 -6.47
C GLY A 450 14.25 13.86 -7.72
N ARG A 451 12.96 13.48 -7.64
CA ARG A 451 12.17 12.96 -8.77
C ARG A 451 10.78 13.59 -8.81
N ALA A 452 10.12 13.45 -9.96
CA ALA A 452 8.71 13.80 -10.10
C ALA A 452 7.82 12.97 -9.15
N ALA A 453 6.84 13.63 -8.56
CA ALA A 453 5.80 12.99 -7.76
C ALA A 453 4.80 12.28 -8.67
N ILE A 454 4.23 11.19 -8.17
CA ILE A 454 2.98 10.63 -8.68
C ILE A 454 1.84 11.57 -8.23
N VAL A 455 0.97 11.92 -9.18
CA VAL A 455 -0.16 12.83 -8.96
C VAL A 455 -1.50 12.11 -9.07
N PRO A 456 -2.55 12.58 -8.37
CA PRO A 456 -3.84 11.90 -8.36
C PRO A 456 -4.54 11.97 -9.71
N HIS A 457 -5.22 10.86 -10.02
CA HIS A 457 -5.98 10.63 -11.24
C HIS A 457 -7.45 10.36 -10.90
N THR A 458 -8.32 10.46 -11.89
CA THR A 458 -9.72 10.04 -11.78
C THR A 458 -10.05 9.06 -12.90
N LEU A 459 -11.25 8.49 -12.90
CA LEU A 459 -11.75 7.66 -14.01
C LEU A 459 -12.71 8.46 -14.90
N PRO A 460 -12.75 8.20 -16.23
CA PRO A 460 -13.69 8.89 -17.12
C PRO A 460 -15.14 8.73 -16.65
N VAL A 461 -15.98 9.71 -16.95
CA VAL A 461 -17.43 9.58 -16.76
C VAL A 461 -17.93 8.62 -17.83
N ILE A 462 -18.66 7.58 -17.43
CA ILE A 462 -19.29 6.59 -18.33
C ILE A 462 -20.51 7.24 -18.99
#